data_AF-A0A7D5C2L6-F1
#
_entry.id   AF-A0A7D5C2L6-F1
#
_cell.length_a   1.000
_cell.length_b   1.000
_cell.length_c   1.000
_cell.angle_alpha   90.00
_cell.angle_beta   90.00
_cell.angle_gamma   90.00
#
_symmetry.space_group_name_H-M   'P 1'
#
loop_
_entity.id
_entity.type
_entity.pdbx_description
1 polymer ?
#
loop_
_entity_poly.entity_id
_entity_poly.type
_entity_poly.pdbx_seq_one_letter_code
_entity_poly.pdbx_strand_id
1 'polypeptide(L)'
;MNTRHTAFSLAVVLLVAAVAPAAAATAPIEPDAVGDLTVTTAPASVSADAAVEAATTSDSTDSLVARSDVAVFRLDVAGVPAEADDDGTLLGDELALALQQTSSSVDTNATAKTLDAGADSEGVAVRATEDAVYVAVDLATTTFQQGNDTATAAVGDSFTATATVTDEVTDGENYTRTATFGVVEPSVNFADGVSEATAGETVEFTAATLLAPGTALTFSLAPSDGGEARTTTATVGADGRATGELAFTGFDADEEYTIDVTAEETDLNTTVTGTTQAAATETPASTDTATATQEPSETRTSGPGFGVVAALLALLGAGAVVGRRE
;
A
#
# COMPACT_ATOMS: atom_id res chain seq x y z
N MET A 1 -31.43 -77.32 -23.03
CA MET A 1 -31.78 -75.94 -23.46
C MET A 1 -32.52 -75.27 -22.32
N ASN A 2 -32.13 -74.03 -22.01
CA ASN A 2 -32.73 -73.06 -21.09
C ASN A 2 -32.36 -73.18 -19.59
N THR A 3 -31.15 -72.72 -19.33
CA THR A 3 -30.77 -71.65 -18.38
C THR A 3 -31.83 -71.16 -17.39
N ARG A 4 -31.49 -71.16 -16.09
CA ARG A 4 -31.30 -69.92 -15.30
C ARG A 4 -30.81 -70.22 -13.88
N HIS A 5 -29.60 -69.75 -13.60
CA HIS A 5 -29.08 -69.52 -12.26
C HIS A 5 -29.86 -68.38 -11.61
N THR A 6 -30.40 -68.63 -10.41
CA THR A 6 -30.90 -67.56 -9.53
C THR A 6 -29.94 -67.45 -8.37
N ALA A 7 -29.19 -66.35 -8.36
CA ALA A 7 -28.17 -66.02 -7.38
C ALA A 7 -28.79 -65.76 -6.00
N PHE A 8 -28.05 -66.21 -4.99
CA PHE A 8 -28.34 -66.05 -3.56
C PHE A 8 -28.04 -64.61 -3.10
N SER A 9 -28.88 -64.14 -2.19
CA SER A 9 -28.79 -62.87 -1.46
C SER A 9 -27.41 -62.58 -0.86
N LEU A 10 -26.96 -61.33 -1.00
CA LEU A 10 -26.24 -60.64 0.06
C LEU A 10 -26.65 -59.17 0.04
N ALA A 11 -27.52 -58.78 0.97
CA ALA A 11 -27.89 -57.41 1.21
C ALA A 11 -26.74 -56.73 1.97
N VAL A 12 -25.94 -55.93 1.26
CA VAL A 12 -25.10 -54.90 1.86
C VAL A 12 -25.91 -53.61 1.78
N VAL A 13 -26.46 -53.18 2.91
CA VAL A 13 -27.02 -51.84 3.07
C VAL A 13 -25.82 -50.89 3.13
N LEU A 14 -25.47 -50.29 2.00
CA LEU A 14 -24.57 -49.14 1.96
C LEU A 14 -25.38 -47.94 2.48
N LEU A 15 -25.09 -47.52 3.70
CA LEU A 15 -25.50 -46.22 4.23
C LEU A 15 -24.66 -45.16 3.48
N VAL A 16 -25.13 -44.76 2.30
CA VAL A 16 -24.67 -43.52 1.66
C VAL A 16 -25.29 -42.40 2.48
N ALA A 17 -24.51 -41.83 3.39
CA ALA A 17 -24.78 -40.48 3.87
C ALA A 17 -24.69 -39.59 2.63
N ALA A 18 -25.84 -39.20 2.09
CA ALA A 18 -25.91 -38.11 1.15
C ALA A 18 -25.43 -36.87 1.93
N VAL A 19 -24.17 -36.50 1.71
CA VAL A 19 -23.72 -35.13 1.97
C VAL A 19 -24.50 -34.30 0.98
N ALA A 20 -25.58 -33.67 1.45
CA ALA A 20 -26.25 -32.65 0.69
C ALA A 20 -25.25 -31.51 0.45
N PRO A 21 -25.15 -30.95 -0.77
CA PRO A 21 -24.46 -29.68 -0.94
C PRO A 21 -25.08 -28.67 0.03
N ALA A 22 -24.25 -27.93 0.75
CA ALA A 22 -24.71 -26.84 1.60
C ALA A 22 -25.58 -25.93 0.73
N ALA A 23 -26.83 -25.71 1.13
CA ALA A 23 -27.70 -24.79 0.42
C ALA A 23 -27.09 -23.39 0.52
N ALA A 24 -26.72 -22.83 -0.64
CA ALA A 24 -26.43 -21.42 -0.80
C ALA A 24 -27.52 -20.56 -0.12
N ALA A 25 -27.13 -19.44 0.47
CA ALA A 25 -27.94 -18.63 1.34
C ALA A 25 -29.33 -18.30 0.74
N THR A 26 -30.41 -18.74 1.39
CA THR A 26 -31.80 -18.49 0.94
C THR A 26 -32.41 -17.17 1.46
N ALA A 27 -31.59 -16.24 1.94
CA ALA A 27 -32.05 -14.95 2.45
C ALA A 27 -31.57 -13.82 1.53
N PRO A 28 -32.42 -12.83 1.24
CA PRO A 28 -32.00 -11.67 0.46
C PRO A 28 -30.87 -10.93 1.16
N ILE A 29 -29.98 -10.33 0.38
CA ILE A 29 -28.92 -9.46 0.87
C ILE A 29 -29.61 -8.20 1.43
N GLU A 30 -29.41 -7.92 2.72
CA GLU A 30 -29.93 -6.66 3.28
C GLU A 30 -29.16 -5.48 2.67
N PRO A 31 -29.79 -4.31 2.44
CA PRO A 31 -29.11 -3.18 1.80
C PRO A 31 -27.90 -2.64 2.58
N ASP A 32 -27.84 -2.89 3.90
CA ASP A 32 -26.71 -2.56 4.77
C ASP A 32 -25.65 -3.67 4.83
N ALA A 33 -25.87 -4.78 4.13
CA ALA A 33 -24.97 -5.92 4.12
C ALA A 33 -23.78 -5.72 3.17
N VAL A 34 -23.87 -4.82 2.20
CA VAL A 34 -22.73 -4.43 1.35
C VAL A 34 -22.17 -3.09 1.82
N GLY A 35 -20.99 -3.15 2.45
CA GLY A 35 -20.26 -2.00 2.95
C GLY A 35 -19.55 -1.21 1.85
N ASP A 36 -18.50 -0.47 2.24
CA ASP A 36 -17.71 0.34 1.30
C ASP A 36 -16.68 -0.52 0.56
N LEU A 37 -16.28 -0.07 -0.63
CA LEU A 37 -15.11 -0.59 -1.35
C LEU A 37 -13.90 0.25 -0.95
N THR A 38 -12.89 -0.37 -0.37
CA THR A 38 -11.62 0.29 -0.03
C THR A 38 -10.48 -0.23 -0.90
N VAL A 39 -9.43 0.59 -1.03
CA VAL A 39 -8.18 0.25 -1.73
C VAL A 39 -7.04 0.45 -0.74
N THR A 40 -6.19 -0.55 -0.60
CA THR A 40 -4.92 -0.46 0.13
C THR A 40 -3.79 -0.94 -0.76
N THR A 41 -2.57 -0.93 -0.24
CA THR A 41 -1.36 -1.32 -0.96
C THR A 41 -0.59 -2.40 -0.22
N ALA A 42 0.05 -3.29 -0.98
CA ALA A 42 1.03 -4.25 -0.50
C ALA A 42 2.36 -4.08 -1.24
N PRO A 43 3.51 -4.39 -0.61
CA PRO A 43 4.83 -4.22 -1.23
C PRO A 43 4.97 -4.99 -2.55
N ALA A 44 5.74 -4.43 -3.48
CA ALA A 44 6.07 -5.05 -4.76
C ALA A 44 6.60 -6.49 -4.65
N SER A 45 7.36 -6.79 -3.59
CA SER A 45 7.93 -8.12 -3.33
C SER A 45 6.92 -9.17 -2.87
N VAL A 46 5.66 -8.78 -2.68
CA VAL A 46 4.56 -9.65 -2.28
C VAL A 46 3.72 -9.95 -3.52
N SER A 47 3.54 -11.21 -3.87
CA SER A 47 2.65 -11.59 -4.97
C SER A 47 1.19 -11.24 -4.66
N ALA A 48 0.34 -11.11 -5.68
CA ALA A 48 -1.09 -10.86 -5.50
C ALA A 48 -1.75 -11.88 -4.55
N ASP A 49 -1.44 -13.18 -4.68
CA ASP A 49 -1.93 -14.23 -3.78
C ASP A 49 -1.52 -13.99 -2.32
N ALA A 50 -0.25 -13.66 -2.09
CA ALA A 50 0.24 -13.39 -0.74
C ALA A 50 -0.35 -12.08 -0.18
N ALA A 51 -0.65 -11.11 -1.04
CA ALA A 51 -1.26 -9.84 -0.65
C ALA A 51 -2.71 -10.02 -0.18
N VAL A 52 -3.55 -10.78 -0.90
CA VAL A 52 -4.91 -11.11 -0.42
C VAL A 52 -4.88 -11.97 0.84
N GLU A 53 -3.86 -12.81 1.01
CA GLU A 53 -3.71 -13.62 2.22
C GLU A 53 -3.27 -12.82 3.44
N ALA A 54 -2.41 -11.82 3.24
CA ALA A 54 -1.93 -10.94 4.30
C ALA A 54 -2.86 -9.75 4.57
N ALA A 55 -3.85 -9.52 3.70
CA ALA A 55 -4.76 -8.38 3.79
C ALA A 55 -5.47 -8.35 5.15
N THR A 56 -5.38 -7.20 5.81
CA THR A 56 -6.09 -6.93 7.05
C THR A 56 -7.21 -5.94 6.81
N THR A 57 -8.19 -5.94 7.70
CA THR A 57 -9.21 -4.88 7.79
C THR A 57 -8.56 -3.50 7.82
N SER A 58 -8.88 -2.68 6.82
CA SER A 58 -8.55 -1.26 6.77
C SER A 58 -9.81 -0.46 6.43
N ASP A 59 -10.04 0.61 7.19
CA ASP A 59 -11.12 1.57 6.96
C ASP A 59 -10.66 2.78 6.14
N SER A 60 -9.36 2.89 5.85
CA SER A 60 -8.79 3.93 4.98
C SER A 60 -8.60 3.41 3.57
N THR A 61 -8.91 4.27 2.60
CA THR A 61 -8.65 4.05 1.18
C THR A 61 -7.45 4.88 0.72
N ASP A 62 -6.48 4.21 0.14
CA ASP A 62 -5.35 4.83 -0.53
C ASP A 62 -5.82 5.51 -1.81
N SER A 63 -5.53 6.81 -1.90
CA SER A 63 -5.84 7.60 -3.10
C SER A 63 -4.75 7.53 -4.16
N LEU A 64 -3.57 7.03 -3.79
CA LEU A 64 -2.40 6.89 -4.65
C LEU A 64 -1.76 5.53 -4.39
N VAL A 65 -1.35 4.85 -5.46
CA VAL A 65 -0.65 3.56 -5.44
C VAL A 65 0.61 3.71 -6.28
N ALA A 66 1.78 3.37 -5.72
CA ALA A 66 3.00 3.35 -6.52
C ALA A 66 2.90 2.28 -7.61
N ARG A 67 3.38 2.56 -8.81
CA ARG A 67 3.26 1.64 -9.95
C ARG A 67 3.83 0.23 -9.68
N SER A 68 4.83 0.12 -8.81
CA SER A 68 5.46 -1.13 -8.40
C SER A 68 4.63 -1.96 -7.44
N ASP A 69 3.70 -1.34 -6.71
CA ASP A 69 3.00 -1.97 -5.61
C ASP A 69 1.76 -2.74 -6.08
N VAL A 70 1.33 -3.68 -5.25
CA VAL A 70 0.09 -4.43 -5.45
C VAL A 70 -1.06 -3.63 -4.85
N ALA A 71 -2.08 -3.33 -5.65
CA ALA A 71 -3.32 -2.71 -5.18
C ALA A 71 -4.24 -3.80 -4.60
N VAL A 72 -4.69 -3.64 -3.36
CA VAL A 72 -5.59 -4.57 -2.68
C VAL A 72 -6.94 -3.91 -2.47
N PHE A 73 -7.97 -4.44 -3.12
CA PHE A 73 -9.35 -4.01 -2.99
C PHE A 73 -10.03 -4.86 -1.92
N ARG A 74 -10.77 -4.23 -1.02
CA ARG A 74 -11.63 -4.91 -0.05
C ARG A 74 -13.05 -4.40 -0.21
N LEU A 75 -13.98 -5.31 -0.44
CA LEU A 75 -15.40 -5.05 -0.34
C LEU A 75 -15.94 -5.74 0.90
N ASP A 76 -16.51 -4.97 1.83
CA ASP A 76 -17.23 -5.53 2.96
C ASP A 76 -18.58 -6.08 2.51
N VAL A 77 -18.81 -7.36 2.77
CA VAL A 77 -20.05 -8.06 2.43
C VAL A 77 -20.43 -8.99 3.56
N ALA A 78 -21.56 -8.71 4.22
CA ALA A 78 -22.14 -9.59 5.23
C ALA A 78 -23.18 -10.51 4.58
N GLY A 79 -23.22 -11.78 4.98
CA GLY A 79 -24.28 -12.71 4.57
C GLY A 79 -24.17 -13.24 3.13
N VAL A 80 -23.12 -12.88 2.39
CA VAL A 80 -22.72 -13.57 1.15
C VAL A 80 -21.95 -14.84 1.56
N PRO A 81 -22.27 -16.02 1.01
CA PRO A 81 -21.57 -17.26 1.40
C PRO A 81 -20.05 -17.11 1.19
N ALA A 82 -19.28 -17.50 2.21
CA ALA A 82 -17.82 -17.34 2.27
C ALA A 82 -17.02 -18.18 1.25
N GLU A 83 -17.70 -18.97 0.42
CA GLU A 83 -17.06 -19.95 -0.46
C GLU A 83 -17.05 -19.42 -1.89
N ALA A 84 -15.90 -18.91 -2.34
CA ALA A 84 -15.62 -18.79 -3.77
C ALA A 84 -15.88 -20.14 -4.44
N ASP A 85 -16.34 -20.12 -5.69
CA ASP A 85 -16.64 -21.36 -6.42
C ASP A 85 -15.38 -22.24 -6.53
N ASP A 86 -15.59 -23.56 -6.64
CA ASP A 86 -14.53 -24.57 -6.75
C ASP A 86 -13.53 -24.31 -7.91
N ASP A 87 -13.87 -23.42 -8.84
CA ASP A 87 -13.05 -23.02 -9.99
C ASP A 87 -12.22 -21.75 -9.77
N GLY A 88 -12.31 -21.10 -8.60
CA GLY A 88 -11.54 -19.91 -8.27
C GLY A 88 -12.16 -18.60 -8.75
N THR A 89 -13.33 -18.64 -9.39
CA THR A 89 -14.07 -17.43 -9.77
C THR A 89 -14.75 -16.79 -8.56
N LEU A 90 -14.94 -15.47 -8.61
CA LEU A 90 -15.61 -14.67 -7.59
C LEU A 90 -17.06 -15.13 -7.40
N LEU A 91 -17.34 -16.13 -6.56
CA LEU A 91 -18.72 -16.48 -6.14
C LEU A 91 -19.72 -16.62 -7.33
N GLY A 92 -19.29 -17.18 -8.47
CA GLY A 92 -20.11 -17.23 -9.69
C GLY A 92 -20.44 -15.86 -10.28
N ASP A 93 -21.56 -15.74 -11.01
CA ASP A 93 -22.01 -14.48 -11.63
C ASP A 93 -22.40 -13.38 -10.59
N GLU A 94 -22.23 -13.63 -9.28
CA GLU A 94 -22.74 -12.82 -8.18
C GLU A 94 -21.82 -11.68 -7.74
N LEU A 95 -20.51 -11.74 -8.01
CA LEU A 95 -19.58 -10.65 -7.69
C LEU A 95 -18.64 -10.31 -8.85
N ALA A 96 -18.78 -9.09 -9.37
CA ALA A 96 -17.89 -8.54 -10.39
C ALA A 96 -17.05 -7.40 -9.83
N LEU A 97 -15.73 -7.43 -10.07
CA LEU A 97 -14.84 -6.28 -9.85
C LEU A 97 -14.23 -5.84 -11.18
N ALA A 98 -14.53 -4.60 -11.58
CA ALA A 98 -13.96 -4.00 -12.78
C ALA A 98 -13.13 -2.76 -12.43
N LEU A 99 -11.95 -2.63 -13.04
CA LEU A 99 -11.14 -1.41 -13.01
C LEU A 99 -11.26 -0.71 -14.37
N GLN A 100 -11.63 0.56 -14.34
CA GLN A 100 -11.75 1.40 -15.54
C GLN A 100 -10.88 2.65 -15.37
N GLN A 101 -9.99 2.89 -16.33
CA GLN A 101 -9.22 4.13 -16.36
C GLN A 101 -10.17 5.33 -16.52
N THR A 102 -10.00 6.32 -15.66
CA THR A 102 -10.79 7.55 -15.64
C THR A 102 -10.50 8.37 -16.90
N SER A 103 -11.56 8.87 -17.53
CA SER A 103 -11.46 9.67 -18.76
C SER A 103 -10.51 10.88 -18.64
N SER A 104 -10.35 11.46 -17.45
CA SER A 104 -9.42 12.56 -17.19
C SER A 104 -7.95 12.17 -17.28
N SER A 105 -7.62 10.89 -17.15
CA SER A 105 -6.25 10.35 -17.25
C SER A 105 -5.98 9.65 -18.59
N VAL A 106 -6.96 9.60 -19.50
CA VAL A 106 -6.78 9.01 -20.83
C VAL A 106 -6.21 10.06 -21.77
N ASP A 107 -5.08 9.73 -22.42
CA ASP A 107 -4.49 10.58 -23.45
C ASP A 107 -5.48 10.86 -24.60
N THR A 108 -5.37 12.03 -25.22
CA THR A 108 -6.32 12.52 -26.24
C THR A 108 -6.51 11.59 -27.45
N ASN A 109 -5.59 10.65 -27.70
CA ASN A 109 -5.67 9.67 -28.79
C ASN A 109 -5.55 8.21 -28.30
N ALA A 110 -5.76 7.96 -27.01
CA ALA A 110 -5.74 6.63 -26.44
C ALA A 110 -7.15 6.13 -26.14
N THR A 111 -7.29 4.81 -26.06
CA THR A 111 -8.47 4.18 -25.46
C THR A 111 -8.21 4.00 -23.97
N ALA A 112 -9.26 4.12 -23.15
CA ALA A 112 -9.16 3.87 -21.72
C ALA A 112 -8.81 2.41 -21.44
N LYS A 113 -7.96 2.18 -20.45
CA LYS A 113 -7.64 0.83 -19.97
C LYS A 113 -8.79 0.25 -19.14
N THR A 114 -9.07 -1.03 -19.31
CA THR A 114 -10.09 -1.77 -18.54
C THR A 114 -9.58 -3.11 -18.09
N LEU A 115 -9.92 -3.52 -16.87
CA LEU A 115 -9.67 -4.85 -16.36
C LEU A 115 -10.96 -5.38 -15.73
N ASP A 116 -11.30 -6.62 -16.07
CA ASP A 116 -12.28 -7.42 -15.34
C ASP A 116 -11.49 -8.37 -14.46
N ALA A 117 -11.44 -8.08 -13.15
CA ALA A 117 -10.63 -8.80 -12.18
C ALA A 117 -11.28 -10.13 -11.74
N GLY A 118 -12.50 -10.43 -12.19
CA GLY A 118 -13.14 -11.73 -12.01
C GLY A 118 -12.68 -12.79 -13.02
N ALA A 119 -11.97 -12.40 -14.08
CA ALA A 119 -11.37 -13.32 -15.02
C ALA A 119 -9.97 -13.72 -14.53
N ASP A 120 -9.68 -15.03 -14.42
CA ASP A 120 -8.35 -15.59 -14.17
C ASP A 120 -7.30 -14.91 -15.04
N SER A 121 -6.61 -13.93 -14.47
CA SER A 121 -5.66 -13.07 -15.14
C SER A 121 -4.37 -13.03 -14.36
N GLU A 122 -3.25 -13.11 -15.08
CA GLU A 122 -1.94 -13.03 -14.47
C GLU A 122 -1.78 -11.70 -13.71
N GLY A 123 -1.32 -11.77 -12.47
CA GLY A 123 -1.19 -10.61 -11.58
C GLY A 123 -2.44 -10.28 -10.77
N VAL A 124 -3.54 -11.02 -10.91
CA VAL A 124 -4.76 -10.85 -10.12
C VAL A 124 -4.96 -12.06 -9.20
N ALA A 125 -5.30 -11.80 -7.95
CA ALA A 125 -5.68 -12.83 -6.99
C ALA A 125 -6.93 -12.41 -6.22
N VAL A 126 -7.72 -13.39 -5.82
CA VAL A 126 -9.01 -13.21 -5.17
C VAL A 126 -9.07 -14.05 -3.91
N ARG A 127 -9.64 -13.49 -2.85
CA ARG A 127 -9.95 -14.21 -1.61
C ARG A 127 -11.29 -13.74 -1.05
N ALA A 128 -12.23 -14.66 -0.91
CA ALA A 128 -13.46 -14.42 -0.15
C ALA A 128 -13.29 -14.89 1.31
N THR A 129 -13.91 -14.16 2.24
CA THR A 129 -14.11 -14.54 3.63
C THR A 129 -15.60 -14.43 3.98
N GLU A 130 -15.97 -14.76 5.21
CA GLU A 130 -17.37 -14.65 5.67
C GLU A 130 -17.91 -13.22 5.67
N ASP A 131 -17.02 -12.23 5.78
CA ASP A 131 -17.41 -10.82 5.99
C ASP A 131 -16.89 -9.87 4.89
N ALA A 132 -16.03 -10.35 3.98
CA ALA A 132 -15.41 -9.51 2.97
C ALA A 132 -14.89 -10.30 1.78
N VAL A 133 -14.75 -9.60 0.64
CA VAL A 133 -14.00 -10.10 -0.51
C VAL A 133 -12.82 -9.19 -0.77
N TYR A 134 -11.66 -9.83 -0.97
CA TYR A 134 -10.39 -9.20 -1.26
C TYR A 134 -9.99 -9.53 -2.70
N VAL A 135 -9.53 -8.53 -3.43
CA VAL A 135 -8.94 -8.70 -4.75
C VAL A 135 -7.61 -7.96 -4.78
N ALA A 136 -6.51 -8.64 -5.07
CA ALA A 136 -5.22 -8.02 -5.28
C ALA A 136 -4.91 -7.95 -6.77
N VAL A 137 -4.36 -6.82 -7.20
CA VAL A 137 -3.93 -6.56 -8.58
C VAL A 137 -2.51 -6.02 -8.55
N ASP A 138 -1.57 -6.80 -9.07
CA ASP A 138 -0.20 -6.35 -9.34
C ASP A 138 -0.22 -5.44 -10.57
N LEU A 139 -0.06 -4.13 -10.34
CA LEU A 139 -0.14 -3.11 -11.38
C LEU A 139 1.02 -3.17 -12.38
N ALA A 140 2.15 -3.76 -11.99
CA ALA A 140 3.34 -3.86 -12.82
C ALA A 140 3.20 -4.98 -13.86
N THR A 141 2.51 -6.07 -13.52
CA THR A 141 2.40 -7.27 -14.38
C THR A 141 1.02 -7.45 -14.99
N THR A 142 -0.04 -7.00 -14.33
CA THR A 142 -1.42 -7.20 -14.83
C THR A 142 -1.65 -6.48 -16.15
N THR A 143 -2.20 -7.20 -17.11
CA THR A 143 -2.54 -6.65 -18.43
C THR A 143 -3.98 -6.17 -18.48
N PHE A 144 -4.16 -4.87 -18.75
CA PHE A 144 -5.44 -4.23 -18.97
C PHE A 144 -5.77 -4.25 -20.46
N GLN A 145 -7.03 -4.46 -20.81
CA GLN A 145 -7.53 -4.26 -22.17
C GLN A 145 -7.46 -2.77 -22.51
N GLN A 146 -6.97 -2.44 -23.71
CA GLN A 146 -6.86 -1.08 -24.21
C GLN A 146 -7.27 -1.05 -25.69
N GLY A 147 -8.56 -0.88 -25.96
CA GLY A 147 -9.09 -0.97 -27.32
C GLY A 147 -9.02 -2.41 -27.84
N ASN A 148 -8.16 -2.66 -28.84
CA ASN A 148 -7.90 -4.01 -29.39
C ASN A 148 -6.55 -4.59 -28.93
N ASP A 149 -5.81 -3.85 -28.10
CA ASP A 149 -4.50 -4.21 -27.57
C ASP A 149 -4.56 -4.37 -26.05
N THR A 150 -3.44 -4.71 -25.41
CA THR A 150 -3.30 -4.75 -23.96
C THR A 150 -2.14 -3.89 -23.47
N ALA A 151 -2.23 -3.39 -22.24
CA ALA A 151 -1.21 -2.56 -21.61
C ALA A 151 -1.23 -2.73 -20.08
N THR A 152 -0.10 -2.54 -19.41
CA THR A 152 -0.05 -2.47 -17.94
C THR A 152 -0.49 -1.09 -17.45
N ALA A 153 -0.68 -0.95 -16.14
CA ALA A 153 -0.83 0.37 -15.54
C ALA A 153 0.43 1.22 -15.79
N ALA A 154 0.24 2.53 -15.94
CA ALA A 154 1.29 3.51 -16.15
C ALA A 154 1.16 4.65 -15.14
N VAL A 155 2.29 5.31 -14.86
CA VAL A 155 2.32 6.52 -14.02
C VAL A 155 1.42 7.59 -14.64
N GLY A 156 0.60 8.22 -13.80
CA GLY A 156 -0.36 9.23 -14.22
C GLY A 156 -1.73 8.65 -14.60
N ASP A 157 -1.85 7.32 -14.77
CA ASP A 157 -3.16 6.69 -14.88
C ASP A 157 -3.94 6.90 -13.58
N SER A 158 -5.26 7.04 -13.69
CA SER A 158 -6.16 6.95 -12.54
C SER A 158 -7.29 6.01 -12.87
N PHE A 159 -7.64 5.14 -11.93
CA PHE A 159 -8.64 4.10 -12.10
C PHE A 159 -9.81 4.31 -11.15
N THR A 160 -11.01 3.99 -11.64
CA THR A 160 -12.19 3.72 -10.82
C THR A 160 -12.36 2.20 -10.74
N ALA A 161 -12.20 1.65 -9.55
CA ALA A 161 -12.62 0.29 -9.24
C ALA A 161 -14.12 0.30 -8.94
N THR A 162 -14.86 -0.63 -9.54
CA THR A 162 -16.30 -0.81 -9.38
C THR A 162 -16.57 -2.25 -8.99
N ALA A 163 -17.02 -2.46 -7.77
CA ALA A 163 -17.48 -3.76 -7.29
C ALA A 163 -19.00 -3.80 -7.38
N THR A 164 -19.56 -4.88 -7.93
CA THR A 164 -21.00 -5.09 -8.02
C THR A 164 -21.34 -6.46 -7.44
N VAL A 165 -22.17 -6.47 -6.41
CA VAL A 165 -22.77 -7.67 -5.84
C VAL A 165 -24.18 -7.83 -6.39
N THR A 166 -24.49 -8.96 -7.00
CA THR A 166 -25.81 -9.31 -7.51
C THR A 166 -26.54 -10.21 -6.52
N ASP A 167 -27.72 -9.80 -6.06
CA ASP A 167 -28.57 -10.64 -5.23
C ASP A 167 -29.56 -11.44 -6.09
N GLU A 168 -29.26 -12.72 -6.33
CA GLU A 168 -30.14 -13.62 -7.07
C GLU A 168 -31.47 -13.90 -6.36
N VAL A 169 -31.53 -13.77 -5.03
CA VAL A 169 -32.74 -14.01 -4.22
C VAL A 169 -33.72 -12.84 -4.38
N THR A 170 -33.23 -11.63 -4.65
CA THR A 170 -34.02 -10.41 -4.86
C THR A 170 -34.16 -10.04 -6.34
N ASP A 171 -34.42 -11.02 -7.22
CA ASP A 171 -34.66 -10.80 -8.66
C ASP A 171 -33.48 -10.09 -9.38
N GLY A 172 -32.25 -10.30 -8.91
CA GLY A 172 -31.03 -9.73 -9.49
C GLY A 172 -30.78 -8.26 -9.14
N GLU A 173 -31.19 -7.81 -7.95
CA GLU A 173 -30.81 -6.48 -7.46
C GLU A 173 -29.28 -6.35 -7.39
N ASN A 174 -28.75 -5.21 -7.85
CA ASN A 174 -27.32 -4.95 -7.90
C ASN A 174 -26.92 -3.92 -6.84
N TYR A 175 -25.93 -4.27 -6.02
CA TYR A 175 -25.29 -3.37 -5.07
C TYR A 175 -23.91 -2.99 -5.58
N THR A 176 -23.79 -1.76 -6.09
CA THR A 176 -22.52 -1.25 -6.64
C THR A 176 -21.80 -0.35 -5.64
N ARG A 177 -20.48 -0.54 -5.53
CA ARG A 177 -19.56 0.31 -4.77
C ARG A 177 -18.37 0.70 -5.64
N THR A 178 -17.83 1.89 -5.39
CA THR A 178 -16.74 2.43 -6.19
C THR A 178 -15.64 3.02 -5.33
N ALA A 179 -14.40 2.83 -5.74
CA ALA A 179 -13.23 3.48 -5.17
C ALA A 179 -12.34 4.01 -6.30
N THR A 180 -11.57 5.07 -6.02
CA THR A 180 -10.69 5.68 -7.03
C THR A 180 -9.29 5.83 -6.50
N PHE A 181 -8.30 5.51 -7.32
CA PHE A 181 -6.89 5.72 -7.02
C PHE A 181 -6.13 6.23 -8.25
N GLY A 182 -5.00 6.89 -8.00
CA GLY A 182 -4.03 7.29 -9.01
C GLY A 182 -2.78 6.42 -8.95
N VAL A 183 -2.13 6.20 -10.09
CA VAL A 183 -0.86 5.48 -10.19
C VAL A 183 0.28 6.48 -10.24
N VAL A 184 1.24 6.34 -9.33
CA VAL A 184 2.37 7.30 -9.17
C VAL A 184 3.71 6.62 -9.34
N GLU A 185 4.74 7.43 -9.60
CA GLU A 185 6.13 6.95 -9.56
C GLU A 185 6.51 6.57 -8.12
N PRO A 186 7.12 5.39 -7.94
CA PRO A 186 7.85 5.09 -6.72
C PRO A 186 8.85 6.21 -6.42
N SER A 187 8.88 6.70 -5.19
CA SER A 187 9.82 7.76 -4.81
C SER A 187 10.16 7.71 -3.33
N VAL A 188 11.40 8.07 -3.01
CA VAL A 188 11.86 8.26 -1.64
C VAL A 188 12.50 9.63 -1.52
N ASN A 189 12.11 10.36 -0.48
CA ASN A 189 12.66 11.68 -0.15
C ASN A 189 13.08 11.70 1.31
N PHE A 190 14.30 12.11 1.60
CA PHE A 190 14.73 12.33 2.98
C PHE A 190 14.03 13.56 3.54
N ALA A 191 13.32 13.36 4.66
CA ALA A 191 12.65 14.43 5.38
C ALA A 191 13.60 15.13 6.36
N ASP A 192 14.60 14.42 6.89
CA ASP A 192 15.57 14.95 7.85
C ASP A 192 16.83 14.06 7.95
N GLY A 193 17.88 14.60 8.57
CA GLY A 193 19.02 13.87 9.14
C GLY A 193 20.26 13.76 8.26
N VAL A 194 20.13 13.62 6.95
CA VAL A 194 21.30 13.28 6.11
C VAL A 194 22.18 14.46 5.73
N SER A 195 21.64 15.65 5.45
CA SER A 195 22.43 16.76 4.87
C SER A 195 23.52 17.37 5.77
N GLU A 196 23.52 17.10 7.07
CA GLU A 196 24.42 17.71 8.06
C GLU A 196 25.24 16.68 8.86
N ALA A 197 25.51 15.50 8.29
CA ALA A 197 26.18 14.41 9.00
C ALA A 197 27.58 14.76 9.51
N THR A 198 27.84 14.49 10.79
CA THR A 198 29.19 14.64 11.39
C THR A 198 30.06 13.43 11.07
N ALA A 199 31.31 13.68 10.66
CA ALA A 199 32.32 12.66 10.46
C ALA A 199 32.52 11.81 11.74
N GLY A 200 32.52 10.48 11.59
CA GLY A 200 32.72 9.56 12.71
C GLY A 200 31.46 9.20 13.51
N GLU A 201 30.35 9.90 13.31
CA GLU A 201 29.12 9.71 14.08
C GLU A 201 28.09 8.82 13.37
N THR A 202 27.09 8.37 14.12
CA THR A 202 25.89 7.74 13.57
C THR A 202 24.77 8.77 13.56
N VAL A 203 24.07 8.88 12.43
CA VAL A 203 23.02 9.86 12.23
C VAL A 203 21.70 9.14 11.98
N GLU A 204 20.68 9.50 12.75
CA GLU A 204 19.31 9.05 12.51
C GLU A 204 18.73 9.83 11.32
N PHE A 205 18.01 9.13 10.44
CA PHE A 205 17.32 9.74 9.32
C PHE A 205 15.84 9.34 9.31
N THR A 206 15.04 10.18 8.66
CA THR A 206 13.66 9.84 8.28
C THR A 206 13.50 10.04 6.79
N ALA A 207 13.01 9.01 6.11
CA ALA A 207 12.64 9.08 4.70
C ALA A 207 11.11 8.98 4.55
N ALA A 208 10.52 9.85 3.74
CA ALA A 208 9.14 9.78 3.31
C ALA A 208 9.06 9.12 1.92
N THR A 209 8.06 8.27 1.70
CA THR A 209 7.90 7.50 0.47
C THR A 209 6.43 7.35 0.09
N LEU A 210 6.19 7.00 -1.17
CA LEU A 210 4.86 6.62 -1.70
C LEU A 210 4.71 5.10 -1.82
N LEU A 211 5.70 4.33 -1.37
CA LEU A 211 5.65 2.86 -1.37
C LEU A 211 4.75 2.33 -0.27
N ALA A 212 4.19 1.15 -0.51
CA ALA A 212 3.32 0.42 0.40
C ALA A 212 3.98 0.20 1.78
N PRO A 213 3.19 0.28 2.88
CA PRO A 213 3.62 -0.16 4.19
C PRO A 213 4.19 -1.59 4.17
N GLY A 214 5.26 -1.82 4.92
CA GLY A 214 5.98 -3.11 4.93
C GLY A 214 7.08 -3.22 3.88
N THR A 215 7.18 -2.29 2.93
CA THR A 215 8.27 -2.27 1.94
C THR A 215 9.63 -2.09 2.65
N ALA A 216 10.60 -2.93 2.30
CA ALA A 216 11.97 -2.82 2.82
C ALA A 216 12.82 -1.93 1.92
N LEU A 217 13.36 -0.85 2.48
CA LEU A 217 14.30 0.05 1.84
C LEU A 217 15.73 -0.28 2.28
N THR A 218 16.64 -0.41 1.32
CA THR A 218 18.08 -0.54 1.58
C THR A 218 18.78 0.76 1.23
N PHE A 219 19.49 1.33 2.19
CA PHE A 219 20.25 2.56 2.08
C PHE A 219 21.74 2.21 2.05
N SER A 220 22.43 2.59 0.98
CA SER A 220 23.85 2.34 0.78
C SER A 220 24.62 3.67 0.83
N LEU A 221 25.37 3.88 1.90
CA LEU A 221 26.23 5.04 2.11
C LEU A 221 27.67 4.71 1.68
N ALA A 222 28.23 5.49 0.76
CA ALA A 222 29.60 5.33 0.29
C ALA A 222 30.34 6.68 0.18
N PRO A 223 31.66 6.72 0.41
CA PRO A 223 32.51 7.84 0.00
C PRO A 223 32.44 8.08 -1.50
N SER A 224 32.32 9.33 -1.91
CA SER A 224 32.23 9.69 -3.33
C SER A 224 33.54 9.47 -4.09
N ASP A 225 34.69 9.58 -3.41
CA ASP A 225 36.03 9.33 -3.98
C ASP A 225 36.41 7.84 -4.06
N GLY A 226 35.48 6.95 -3.70
CA GLY A 226 35.66 5.50 -3.73
C GLY A 226 36.04 4.94 -2.36
N GLY A 227 35.30 3.91 -1.93
CA GLY A 227 35.47 3.26 -0.65
C GLY A 227 34.47 2.12 -0.47
N GLU A 228 34.51 1.45 0.69
CA GLU A 228 33.51 0.43 1.02
C GLU A 228 32.16 1.10 1.35
N ALA A 229 31.12 0.66 0.65
CA ALA A 229 29.76 1.06 0.94
C ALA A 229 29.26 0.38 2.22
N ARG A 230 28.52 1.13 3.03
CA ARG A 230 27.85 0.67 4.24
C ARG A 230 26.36 0.65 4.00
N THR A 231 25.73 -0.49 4.27
CA THR A 231 24.30 -0.67 4.04
C THR A 231 23.52 -0.73 5.34
N THR A 232 22.37 -0.08 5.38
CA THR A 232 21.36 -0.24 6.43
C THR A 232 19.99 -0.48 5.79
N THR A 233 19.07 -1.07 6.53
CA THR A 233 17.72 -1.36 6.05
C THR A 233 16.69 -0.72 6.97
N ALA A 234 15.67 -0.10 6.40
CA ALA A 234 14.51 0.38 7.14
C ALA A 234 13.21 -0.05 6.45
N THR A 235 12.15 -0.28 7.22
CA THR A 235 10.85 -0.69 6.71
C THR A 235 9.91 0.50 6.69
N VAL A 236 9.12 0.61 5.62
CA VAL A 236 8.08 1.64 5.48
C VAL A 236 6.94 1.35 6.45
N GLY A 237 6.63 2.33 7.31
CA GLY A 237 5.51 2.29 8.23
C GLY A 237 4.18 2.64 7.57
N ALA A 238 3.08 2.47 8.31
CA ALA A 238 1.73 2.82 7.85
C ALA A 238 1.53 4.33 7.60
N ASP A 239 2.44 5.18 8.08
CA ASP A 239 2.46 6.62 7.85
C ASP A 239 3.27 7.02 6.60
N GLY A 240 3.73 6.04 5.80
CA GLY A 240 4.54 6.27 4.61
C GLY A 240 5.97 6.73 4.93
N ARG A 241 6.46 6.46 6.14
CA ARG A 241 7.81 6.84 6.58
C ARG A 241 8.66 5.64 6.93
N ALA A 242 9.95 5.73 6.66
CA ALA A 242 10.96 4.78 7.08
C ALA A 242 12.05 5.52 7.87
N THR A 243 12.37 5.02 9.07
CA THR A 243 13.41 5.58 9.94
C THR A 243 14.56 4.59 10.10
N GLY A 244 15.77 5.11 10.19
CA GLY A 244 16.96 4.29 10.33
C GLY A 244 18.18 5.11 10.72
N GLU A 245 19.32 4.43 10.76
CA GLU A 245 20.60 5.02 11.16
C GLU A 245 21.67 4.78 10.10
N LEU A 246 22.44 5.82 9.79
CA LEU A 246 23.61 5.77 8.91
C LEU A 246 24.88 6.07 9.70
N ALA A 247 25.86 5.17 9.63
CA ALA A 247 27.12 5.31 10.33
C ALA A 247 28.19 5.94 9.41
N PHE A 248 28.63 7.15 9.76
CA PHE A 248 29.72 7.88 9.11
C PHE A 248 31.08 7.58 9.76
N THR A 249 31.20 6.43 10.45
CA THR A 249 32.47 5.98 11.02
C THR A 249 33.50 5.70 9.93
N GLY A 250 34.64 6.38 9.99
CA GLY A 250 35.71 6.25 9.01
C GLY A 250 35.60 7.21 7.83
N PHE A 251 34.61 8.11 7.85
CA PHE A 251 34.66 9.33 7.04
C PHE A 251 35.51 10.38 7.75
N ASP A 252 36.31 11.10 6.99
CA ASP A 252 37.01 12.31 7.40
C ASP A 252 36.07 13.52 7.38
N ALA A 253 36.48 14.63 7.98
CA ALA A 253 35.75 15.90 7.84
C ALA A 253 35.89 16.44 6.41
N ASP A 254 34.84 17.11 5.92
CA ASP A 254 34.76 17.65 4.57
C ASP A 254 34.84 16.56 3.46
N GLU A 255 34.59 15.30 3.81
CA GLU A 255 34.55 14.18 2.85
C GLU A 255 33.18 14.10 2.18
N GLU A 256 33.17 14.05 0.85
CA GLU A 256 31.94 13.87 0.09
C GLU A 256 31.45 12.42 0.16
N TYR A 257 30.14 12.27 0.30
CA TYR A 257 29.49 10.96 0.35
C TYR A 257 28.26 10.92 -0.54
N THR A 258 27.88 9.71 -0.90
CA THR A 258 26.68 9.38 -1.66
C THR A 258 25.84 8.35 -0.91
N ILE A 259 24.53 8.54 -0.89
CA ILE A 259 23.54 7.61 -0.37
C ILE A 259 22.65 7.18 -1.52
N ASP A 260 22.71 5.90 -1.86
CA ASP A 260 21.80 5.28 -2.82
C ASP A 260 20.70 4.54 -2.07
N VAL A 261 19.45 4.73 -2.50
CA VAL A 261 18.29 4.06 -1.92
C VAL A 261 17.71 3.07 -2.92
N THR A 262 17.52 1.84 -2.48
CA THR A 262 16.95 0.75 -3.29
C THR A 262 15.81 0.09 -2.55
N ALA A 263 14.86 -0.45 -3.32
CA ALA A 263 13.82 -1.33 -2.85
C ALA A 263 13.76 -2.55 -3.78
N GLU A 264 13.34 -3.69 -3.25
CA GLU A 264 13.21 -4.90 -4.06
C GLU A 264 12.17 -4.68 -5.16
N GLU A 265 12.48 -5.15 -6.38
CA GLU A 265 11.62 -5.07 -7.58
C GLU A 265 11.16 -3.64 -7.95
N THR A 266 11.82 -2.62 -7.40
CA THR A 266 11.42 -1.22 -7.57
C THR A 266 12.60 -0.31 -7.84
N ASP A 267 12.56 0.38 -8.97
CA ASP A 267 13.52 1.41 -9.32
C ASP A 267 13.12 2.76 -8.70
N LEU A 268 13.81 3.15 -7.63
CA LEU A 268 13.48 4.40 -6.90
C LEU A 268 14.20 5.64 -7.42
N ASN A 269 15.23 5.47 -8.28
CA ASN A 269 16.07 6.54 -8.85
C ASN A 269 16.55 7.64 -7.88
N THR A 270 16.57 7.37 -6.57
CA THR A 270 16.98 8.31 -5.53
C THR A 270 18.44 8.10 -5.16
N THR A 271 19.24 9.11 -5.49
CA THR A 271 20.60 9.26 -4.98
C THR A 271 20.72 10.62 -4.28
N VAL A 272 21.28 10.62 -3.07
CA VAL A 272 21.55 11.84 -2.30
C VAL A 272 23.05 11.98 -2.11
N THR A 273 23.58 13.17 -2.34
CA THR A 273 24.98 13.50 -2.07
C THR A 273 25.08 14.49 -0.93
N GLY A 274 26.13 14.40 -0.13
CA GLY A 274 26.43 15.38 0.89
C GLY A 274 27.91 15.41 1.25
N THR A 275 28.24 16.19 2.27
CA THR A 275 29.61 16.35 2.77
C THR A 275 29.58 16.25 4.29
N THR A 276 30.49 15.48 4.86
CA THR A 276 30.59 15.35 6.32
C THR A 276 31.11 16.62 6.98
N GLN A 277 30.59 16.93 8.16
CA GLN A 277 31.07 18.03 8.99
C GLN A 277 32.12 17.56 10.00
N ALA A 278 33.04 18.44 10.37
CA ALA A 278 33.96 18.18 11.47
C ALA A 278 33.19 18.09 12.80
N ALA A 279 33.57 17.13 13.64
CA ALA A 279 33.04 17.05 15.00
C ALA A 279 33.36 18.33 15.78
N ALA A 280 32.37 18.82 16.54
CA ALA A 280 32.56 19.99 17.38
C ALA A 280 33.72 19.74 18.35
N THR A 281 34.79 20.53 18.22
CA THR A 281 35.89 20.46 19.18
C THR A 281 35.39 21.10 20.47
N GLU A 282 35.21 20.31 21.54
CA GLU A 282 34.97 20.88 22.86
C GLU A 282 36.12 21.83 23.17
N THR A 283 35.84 23.13 23.14
CA THR A 283 36.79 24.12 23.66
C THR A 283 36.88 23.85 25.16
N PRO A 284 38.06 23.53 25.71
CA PRO A 284 38.16 23.23 27.13
C PRO A 284 37.59 24.40 27.92
N ALA A 285 36.61 24.10 28.78
CA ALA A 285 36.08 25.08 29.71
C ALA A 285 37.27 25.68 30.46
N SER A 286 37.44 27.00 30.37
CA SER A 286 38.45 27.69 31.17
C SER A 286 38.11 27.42 32.63
N THR A 287 38.99 26.71 33.33
CA THR A 287 38.86 26.46 34.77
C THR A 287 39.06 27.79 35.49
N ASP A 288 38.01 28.60 35.58
CA ASP A 288 37.98 29.78 36.44
C ASP A 288 38.09 29.29 37.88
N THR A 289 39.29 29.45 38.45
CA THR A 289 39.53 29.27 39.87
C THR A 289 38.80 30.39 40.62
N ALA A 290 37.56 30.12 41.03
CA ALA A 290 36.74 31.04 41.80
C ALA A 290 37.40 31.32 43.16
N THR A 291 37.94 32.53 43.33
CA THR A 291 38.18 33.10 44.66
C THR A 291 36.85 33.70 45.13
N ALA A 292 36.26 33.10 46.16
CA ALA A 292 34.96 33.49 46.69
C ALA A 292 34.93 34.94 47.19
N THR A 293 33.95 35.73 46.74
CA THR A 293 33.36 36.83 47.52
C THR A 293 31.87 36.91 47.17
N GLN A 294 31.03 36.83 48.19
CA GLN A 294 29.57 36.67 48.10
C GLN A 294 28.86 37.94 47.57
N GLU A 295 27.69 37.69 46.97
CA GLU A 295 26.76 38.61 46.30
C GLU A 295 26.14 39.72 47.19
N PRO A 296 25.32 40.62 46.60
CA PRO A 296 23.88 40.30 46.58
C PRO A 296 23.19 40.46 45.21
N SER A 297 22.36 39.45 44.89
CA SER A 297 21.07 39.42 44.19
C SER A 297 20.65 40.59 43.28
N GLU A 298 20.44 40.30 42.00
CA GLU A 298 19.28 40.80 41.25
C GLU A 298 18.66 39.69 40.38
N THR A 299 17.39 39.41 40.63
CA THR A 299 16.51 38.60 39.78
C THR A 299 16.22 39.35 38.49
N ARG A 300 16.56 38.76 37.33
CA ARG A 300 15.93 39.15 36.05
C ARG A 300 15.42 37.95 35.28
N THR A 301 14.15 38.12 34.91
CA THR A 301 13.20 37.23 34.28
C THR A 301 13.60 36.77 32.89
N SER A 302 13.35 35.49 32.64
CA SER A 302 13.32 34.81 31.34
C SER A 302 12.31 35.46 30.38
N GLY A 303 12.75 35.75 29.15
CA GLY A 303 11.91 36.18 28.03
C GLY A 303 11.66 35.02 27.04
N PRO A 304 10.42 34.84 26.55
CA PRO A 304 9.95 33.65 25.85
C PRO A 304 10.31 33.61 24.36
N GLY A 305 10.27 32.40 23.79
CA GLY A 305 10.69 32.05 22.44
C GLY A 305 9.83 32.53 21.27
N PHE A 306 10.44 32.42 20.10
CA PHE A 306 9.84 32.39 18.77
C PHE A 306 10.02 30.95 18.27
N GLY A 307 9.07 30.28 17.63
CA GLY A 307 7.80 30.71 17.10
C GLY A 307 7.37 29.60 16.14
N VAL A 308 6.30 28.91 16.51
CA VAL A 308 5.61 27.90 15.72
C VAL A 308 5.18 28.49 14.37
N VAL A 309 5.48 27.81 13.26
CA VAL A 309 4.63 27.84 12.06
C VAL A 309 4.43 26.40 11.59
N ALA A 310 3.61 25.67 12.34
CA ALA A 310 2.84 24.54 11.85
C ALA A 310 1.41 25.05 11.63
N ALA A 311 1.02 25.27 10.37
CA ALA A 311 -0.39 25.34 9.92
C ALA A 311 -0.47 25.65 8.42
N LEU A 312 -0.41 24.64 7.56
CA LEU A 312 -1.05 24.70 6.23
C LEU A 312 -1.11 23.32 5.59
N LEU A 313 -2.08 22.49 6.01
CA LEU A 313 -2.65 21.37 5.24
C LEU A 313 -3.88 20.82 5.96
N ALA A 314 -4.98 21.59 5.96
CA ALA A 314 -6.31 21.10 6.32
C ALA A 314 -7.38 22.13 5.93
N LEU A 315 -7.66 22.34 4.62
CA LEU A 315 -8.92 22.96 4.18
C LEU A 315 -9.13 22.94 2.65
N LEU A 316 -9.26 21.76 2.04
CA LEU A 316 -9.87 21.64 0.71
C LEU A 316 -10.81 20.43 0.66
N GLY A 317 -11.96 20.60 1.29
CA GLY A 317 -13.14 19.77 1.10
C GLY A 317 -14.39 20.60 1.43
N ALA A 318 -15.33 20.65 0.48
CA ALA A 318 -16.67 21.25 0.53
C ALA A 318 -16.82 22.75 0.20
N GLY A 319 -17.60 23.03 -0.86
CA GLY A 319 -18.39 24.27 -0.92
C GLY A 319 -18.41 25.05 -2.25
N ALA A 320 -18.66 24.41 -3.40
CA ALA A 320 -19.10 25.11 -4.61
C ALA A 320 -20.57 24.82 -4.92
N VAL A 321 -21.47 25.39 -4.12
CA VAL A 321 -22.89 25.54 -4.44
C VAL A 321 -23.30 27.00 -4.21
N VAL A 322 -23.96 27.58 -5.22
CA VAL A 322 -24.57 28.94 -5.30
C VAL A 322 -23.58 30.09 -5.58
N GLY A 323 -23.73 30.92 -6.61
CA GLY A 323 -24.76 31.02 -7.64
C GLY A 323 -24.45 32.22 -8.56
N ARG A 324 -24.78 32.10 -9.84
CA ARG A 324 -24.76 33.22 -10.79
C ARG A 324 -26.21 33.50 -11.21
N ARG A 325 -26.77 34.57 -10.64
CA ARG A 325 -27.82 35.36 -11.26
C ARG A 325 -27.16 36.28 -12.28
N GLU A 326 -27.51 36.11 -13.55
CA GLU A 326 -28.20 37.09 -14.40
C GLU A 326 -28.78 36.34 -15.60
#